data_AF-A0A949XNM4-F1
#
_entry.id   AF-A0A949XNM4-F1
#
_cell.length_a   1.000
_cell.length_b   1.000
_cell.length_c   1.000
_cell.angle_alpha   90.00
_cell.angle_beta   90.00
_cell.angle_gamma   90.00
#
_symmetry.space_group_name_H-M   'P 1'
#
loop_
_entity.id
_entity.type
_entity.pdbx_description
1 polymer ?
#
loop_
_entity_poly.entity_id
_entity_poly.type
_entity_poly.pdbx_seq_one_letter_code
_entity_poly.pdbx_strand_id
1 'polypeptide(L)'
;MKRNQWAAALLSALLFLSGVAVGALGHRYYAGTTVSAKTTAEDFRQRYLAEMQSKLRLTGTQVKQLEAILDDTKAKYKAVRDQYHPQMLAIKKEQISRVKSILTDEQIPIYERLVAEHERHAREQEARDRREEQKREAARDQGK
;
A
#
# COMPACT_ATOMS: atom_id res chain seq x y z
N MET A 1 13.07 -58.14 1.86
CA MET A 1 12.16 -57.07 2.32
C MET A 1 12.82 -55.70 2.59
N LYS A 2 14.16 -55.54 2.61
CA LYS A 2 14.84 -54.26 2.94
C LYS A 2 14.91 -53.20 1.81
N ARG A 3 14.77 -53.61 0.54
CA ARG A 3 14.90 -52.70 -0.63
C ARG A 3 13.71 -51.75 -0.81
N ASN A 4 12.50 -52.18 -0.44
CA ASN A 4 11.30 -51.34 -0.49
C ASN A 4 11.27 -50.25 0.60
N GLN A 5 11.90 -50.48 1.76
CA GLN A 5 11.95 -49.48 2.82
C GLN A 5 12.91 -48.32 2.49
N TRP A 6 14.00 -48.61 1.78
CA TRP A 6 14.89 -47.58 1.24
C TRP A 6 14.23 -46.77 0.10
N ALA A 7 13.47 -47.42 -0.78
CA ALA A 7 12.69 -46.73 -1.80
C ALA A 7 11.61 -45.82 -1.17
N ALA A 8 10.93 -46.29 -0.12
CA ALA A 8 9.94 -45.50 0.63
C ALA A 8 10.58 -44.31 1.38
N ALA A 9 11.79 -44.48 1.92
CA ALA A 9 12.54 -43.40 2.55
C ALA A 9 12.99 -42.34 1.53
N LEU A 10 13.46 -42.76 0.35
CA LEU A 10 13.82 -41.86 -0.74
C LEU A 10 12.63 -41.07 -1.28
N LEU A 11 11.48 -41.72 -1.46
CA LEU A 11 10.25 -41.06 -1.88
C LEU A 11 9.75 -40.06 -0.83
N SER A 12 9.80 -40.42 0.45
CA SER A 12 9.46 -39.52 1.56
C SER A 12 10.38 -38.29 1.61
N ALA A 13 11.69 -38.49 1.43
CA ALA A 13 12.65 -37.40 1.36
C ALA A 13 12.37 -36.48 0.16
N LEU A 14 12.09 -37.05 -1.02
CA LEU A 14 11.76 -36.28 -2.22
C LEU A 14 10.50 -35.43 -2.04
N LEU A 15 9.45 -35.98 -1.43
CA LEU A 15 8.23 -35.25 -1.10
C LEU A 15 8.50 -34.11 -0.11
N PHE A 16 9.33 -34.35 0.90
CA PHE A 16 9.72 -33.33 1.87
C PHE A 16 10.53 -32.19 1.22
N LEU A 17 11.51 -32.51 0.38
CA LEU A 17 12.27 -31.53 -0.39
C LEU A 17 11.39 -30.73 -1.34
N SER A 18 10.40 -31.38 -1.97
CA SER A 18 9.42 -30.71 -2.83
C SER A 18 8.54 -29.75 -2.03
N GLY A 19 8.11 -30.15 -0.83
CA GLY A 19 7.37 -29.29 0.09
C GLY A 19 8.18 -28.07 0.56
N VAL A 20 9.47 -28.24 0.87
CA VAL A 20 10.37 -27.13 1.23
C VAL A 20 10.60 -26.19 0.06
N ALA A 21 10.76 -26.72 -1.17
CA ALA A 21 10.90 -25.89 -2.37
C ALA A 21 9.64 -25.08 -2.66
N VAL A 22 8.46 -25.70 -2.56
CA VAL A 22 7.16 -25.01 -2.71
C VAL A 22 6.93 -24.01 -1.58
N GLY A 23 7.31 -24.33 -0.34
CA GLY A 23 7.25 -23.41 0.80
C GLY A 23 8.18 -22.20 0.64
N ALA A 24 9.41 -22.42 0.16
CA ALA A 24 10.37 -21.35 -0.12
C ALA A 24 9.92 -20.47 -1.30
N LEU A 25 9.38 -21.06 -2.36
CA LEU A 25 8.80 -20.34 -3.49
C LEU A 25 7.54 -19.57 -3.09
N GLY A 26 6.66 -20.18 -2.27
CA GLY A 26 5.49 -19.53 -1.70
C GLY A 26 5.87 -18.36 -0.80
N HIS A 27 6.87 -18.53 0.07
CA HIS A 27 7.42 -17.44 0.87
C HIS A 27 8.02 -16.34 0.00
N ARG A 28 8.74 -16.67 -1.09
CA ARG A 28 9.28 -15.67 -2.04
C ARG A 28 8.18 -14.93 -2.79
N TYR A 29 7.09 -15.61 -3.15
CA TYR A 29 5.97 -15.01 -3.87
C TYR A 29 5.12 -14.12 -2.94
N TYR A 30 4.91 -14.56 -1.69
CA TYR A 30 4.18 -13.80 -0.67
C TYR A 30 5.01 -12.63 -0.12
N ALA A 31 6.33 -12.80 0.03
CA ALA A 31 7.25 -11.70 0.37
C ALA A 31 7.55 -10.77 -0.82
N GLY A 32 7.22 -11.16 -2.06
CA GLY A 32 7.21 -10.27 -3.23
C GLY A 32 5.90 -9.49 -3.36
N THR A 33 4.84 -9.93 -2.69
CA THR A 33 3.53 -9.24 -2.58
C THR A 33 3.39 -8.44 -1.30
N THR A 34 4.42 -8.37 -0.44
CA THR A 34 4.64 -7.12 0.28
C THR A 34 5.04 -6.09 -0.77
N VAL A 35 4.02 -5.51 -1.41
CA VAL A 35 4.13 -4.25 -2.12
C VAL A 35 4.87 -3.35 -1.15
N SER A 36 6.17 -3.20 -1.40
CA SER A 36 7.00 -2.34 -0.61
C SER A 36 6.37 -0.98 -0.75
N ALA A 37 5.75 -0.49 0.32
CA ALA A 37 5.24 0.87 0.44
C ALA A 37 6.36 1.93 0.36
N LYS A 38 7.52 1.55 -0.21
CA LYS A 38 8.59 2.42 -0.69
C LYS A 38 8.44 2.80 -2.17
N THR A 39 7.48 2.24 -2.90
CA THR A 39 7.16 2.80 -4.22
C THR A 39 6.36 4.08 -3.99
N THR A 40 7.07 5.19 -3.81
CA THR A 40 6.50 6.52 -3.61
C THR A 40 5.45 6.80 -4.70
N ALA A 41 4.42 7.58 -4.39
CA ALA A 41 3.42 7.98 -5.40
C ALA A 41 4.06 8.65 -6.64
N GLU A 42 5.27 9.20 -6.48
CA GLU A 42 6.12 9.71 -7.57
C GLU A 42 6.64 8.61 -8.49
N ASP A 43 7.16 7.53 -7.92
CA ASP A 43 7.66 6.39 -8.67
C ASP A 43 6.53 5.77 -9.48
N PHE A 44 5.32 5.70 -8.91
CA PHE A 44 4.15 5.23 -9.65
C PHE A 44 3.79 6.15 -10.81
N ARG A 45 3.73 7.48 -10.58
CA ARG A 45 3.39 8.45 -11.62
C ARG A 45 4.44 8.46 -12.74
N GLN A 46 5.72 8.51 -12.39
CA GLN A 46 6.83 8.54 -13.36
C GLN A 46 6.87 7.23 -14.16
N ARG A 47 6.68 6.08 -13.51
CA ARG A 47 6.56 4.79 -14.21
C ARG A 47 5.36 4.75 -15.15
N TYR A 48 4.21 5.26 -14.71
CA TYR A 48 3.00 5.33 -15.53
C TYR A 48 3.20 6.23 -16.76
N LEU A 49 3.78 7.42 -16.58
CA LEU A 49 4.10 8.34 -17.69
C LEU A 49 5.10 7.71 -18.66
N ALA A 50 6.18 7.12 -18.16
CA ALA A 50 7.19 6.46 -18.99
C ALA A 50 6.61 5.27 -19.75
N GLU A 51 5.74 4.49 -19.12
CA GLU A 51 5.04 3.36 -19.74
C GLU A 51 4.10 3.84 -20.86
N MET A 52 3.29 4.87 -20.59
CA MET A 52 2.38 5.45 -21.59
C MET A 52 3.14 6.07 -22.75
N GLN A 53 4.22 6.79 -22.48
CA GLN A 53 5.07 7.36 -23.51
C GLN A 53 5.71 6.28 -24.38
N SER A 54 6.24 5.21 -23.78
CA SER A 54 6.87 4.10 -24.49
C SER A 54 5.87 3.30 -25.33
N LYS A 55 4.74 2.89 -24.74
CA LYS A 55 3.74 2.03 -25.40
C LYS A 55 2.92 2.77 -26.46
N LEU A 56 2.57 4.02 -26.21
CA LEU A 56 1.75 4.83 -27.12
C LEU A 56 2.58 5.75 -28.01
N ARG A 57 3.92 5.74 -27.86
CA ARG A 57 4.87 6.56 -28.61
C ARG A 57 4.49 8.05 -28.56
N LEU A 58 4.14 8.52 -27.36
CA LEU A 58 3.67 9.89 -27.17
C LEU A 58 4.76 10.91 -27.52
N THR A 59 4.38 11.94 -28.25
CA THR A 59 5.23 13.11 -28.51
C THR A 59 5.43 13.93 -27.22
N GLY A 60 6.48 14.75 -27.16
CA GLY A 60 6.75 15.61 -26.00
C GLY A 60 5.56 16.51 -25.62
N THR A 61 4.81 17.00 -26.61
CA THR A 61 3.59 17.79 -26.39
C THR A 61 2.48 16.95 -25.75
N GLN A 62 2.29 15.71 -26.18
CA GLN A 62 1.30 14.79 -25.61
C GLN A 62 1.66 14.35 -24.19
N VAL A 63 2.96 14.18 -23.89
CA VAL A 63 3.41 13.89 -22.52
C VAL A 63 3.07 15.06 -21.58
N LYS A 64 3.33 16.31 -21.99
CA LYS A 64 2.95 17.49 -21.20
C LYS A 64 1.44 17.60 -20.99
N GLN A 65 0.64 17.27 -22.00
CA GLN A 65 -0.82 17.23 -21.87
C GLN A 65 -1.28 16.13 -20.90
N LEU A 66 -0.67 14.95 -20.96
CA LEU A 66 -0.95 13.85 -20.03
C LEU A 66 -0.60 14.23 -18.59
N GLU A 67 0.55 14.89 -18.38
CA GLU A 67 0.93 15.39 -17.06
C GLU A 67 -0.09 16.38 -16.48
N ALA A 68 -0.59 17.30 -17.31
CA ALA A 68 -1.61 18.27 -16.90
C ALA A 68 -2.94 17.58 -16.54
N ILE A 69 -3.36 16.57 -17.31
CA ILE A 69 -4.57 15.77 -17.04
C ILE A 69 -4.43 15.04 -15.70
N LEU A 70 -3.27 14.44 -15.43
CA LEU A 70 -3.02 13.74 -14.17
C LEU A 70 -2.99 14.70 -12.98
N ASP A 71 -2.47 15.91 -13.14
CA ASP A 71 -2.47 16.95 -12.09
C ASP A 71 -3.89 17.45 -11.78
N ASP A 72 -4.70 17.75 -12.81
CA ASP A 72 -6.11 18.13 -12.65
C ASP A 72 -6.93 17.01 -11.98
N THR A 73 -6.71 15.76 -12.41
CA THR A 73 -7.36 14.60 -11.81
C THR A 73 -7.00 14.50 -10.32
N LYS A 74 -5.72 14.61 -9.97
CA LYS A 74 -5.28 14.59 -8.57
C LYS A 74 -5.97 15.68 -7.74
N ALA A 75 -6.08 16.90 -8.27
CA ALA A 75 -6.75 18.02 -7.61
C ALA A 75 -8.24 17.73 -7.36
N LYS A 76 -8.95 17.19 -8.36
CA LYS A 76 -10.36 16.77 -8.23
C LYS A 76 -10.57 15.70 -7.17
N TYR A 77 -9.73 14.66 -7.17
CA TYR A 77 -9.77 13.61 -6.14
C TYR A 77 -9.55 14.19 -4.74
N LYS A 78 -8.59 15.10 -4.59
CA LYS A 78 -8.33 15.78 -3.31
C LYS A 78 -9.54 16.58 -2.85
N ALA A 79 -10.17 17.35 -3.73
CA ALA A 79 -11.37 18.13 -3.41
C ALA A 79 -12.53 17.25 -2.93
N VAL A 80 -12.80 16.14 -3.64
CA VAL A 80 -13.84 15.16 -3.24
C VAL A 80 -13.49 14.55 -1.88
N ARG A 81 -12.25 14.11 -1.70
CA ARG A 81 -11.79 13.54 -0.42
C ARG A 81 -12.01 14.51 0.74
N ASP A 82 -11.63 15.77 0.56
CA ASP A 82 -11.74 16.80 1.59
C ASP A 82 -13.22 17.10 1.94
N GLN A 83 -14.14 16.99 0.96
CA GLN A 83 -15.58 17.14 1.17
C GLN A 83 -16.19 16.01 2.03
N TYR A 84 -15.83 14.76 1.78
CA TYR A 84 -16.41 13.61 2.49
C TYR A 84 -15.65 13.21 3.76
N HIS A 85 -14.42 13.71 3.96
CA HIS A 85 -13.62 13.47 5.16
C HIS A 85 -14.38 13.66 6.49
N PRO A 86 -15.13 14.77 6.73
CA PRO A 86 -15.87 14.94 7.98
C PRO A 86 -16.96 13.88 8.20
N GLN A 87 -17.61 13.45 7.11
CA GLN A 87 -18.64 12.39 7.18
C GLN A 87 -18.01 11.05 7.55
N MET A 88 -16.85 10.75 6.98
CA MET A 88 -16.08 9.54 7.32
C MET A 88 -15.64 9.53 8.79
N LEU A 89 -15.21 10.68 9.32
CA LEU A 89 -14.85 10.82 10.74
C LEU A 89 -16.06 10.59 11.66
N ALA A 90 -17.24 11.05 11.27
CA ALA A 90 -18.47 10.82 12.03
C ALA A 90 -18.81 9.33 12.09
N ILE A 91 -18.77 8.64 10.95
CA ILE A 91 -18.99 7.18 10.86
C ILE A 91 -17.98 6.43 11.72
N LYS A 92 -16.70 6.80 11.65
CA LYS A 92 -15.65 6.17 12.47
C LYS A 92 -15.91 6.36 13.97
N LYS A 93 -16.31 7.56 14.40
CA LYS A 93 -16.65 7.84 15.81
C LYS A 93 -17.85 7.02 16.27
N GLU A 94 -18.89 6.91 15.46
CA GLU A 94 -20.06 6.08 15.75
C GLU A 94 -19.66 4.60 15.89
N GLN A 95 -18.85 4.08 14.97
CA GLN A 95 -18.31 2.73 15.03
C GLN A 95 -17.54 2.50 16.35
N ILE A 96 -16.62 3.39 16.71
CA ILE A 96 -15.86 3.30 17.96
C ILE A 96 -16.80 3.28 19.16
N SER A 97 -17.83 4.14 19.18
CA SER A 97 -18.82 4.18 20.26
C SER A 97 -19.59 2.87 20.40
N ARG A 98 -20.03 2.29 19.28
CA ARG A 98 -20.75 1.01 19.24
C ARG A 98 -19.88 -0.18 19.63
N VAL A 99 -18.60 -0.15 19.26
CA VAL A 99 -17.64 -1.16 19.73
C VAL A 99 -17.45 -1.00 21.24
N LYS A 100 -17.23 0.21 21.74
CA LYS A 100 -17.08 0.44 23.19
C LYS A 100 -18.29 -0.01 24.01
N SER A 101 -19.51 0.06 23.49
CA SER A 101 -20.71 -0.38 24.22
C SER A 101 -20.82 -1.89 24.43
N ILE A 102 -20.04 -2.70 23.71
CA ILE A 102 -20.01 -4.17 23.88
C ILE A 102 -18.77 -4.66 24.63
N LEU A 103 -17.86 -3.76 25.02
CA LEU A 103 -16.62 -4.09 25.72
C LEU A 103 -16.81 -3.97 27.24
N THR A 104 -16.02 -4.72 27.98
CA THR A 104 -15.91 -4.56 29.45
C THR A 104 -15.06 -3.33 29.79
N ASP A 105 -15.21 -2.82 31.01
CA ASP A 105 -14.45 -1.66 31.50
C ASP A 105 -12.93 -1.87 31.43
N GLU A 106 -12.45 -3.10 31.62
CA GLU A 106 -11.04 -3.47 31.51
C GLU A 106 -10.55 -3.51 30.04
N GLN A 107 -11.45 -3.78 29.08
CA GLN A 107 -11.12 -3.89 27.65
C GLN A 107 -11.12 -2.53 26.93
N ILE A 108 -11.94 -1.57 27.39
CA ILE A 108 -12.01 -0.21 26.84
C ILE A 108 -10.63 0.46 26.69
N PRO A 109 -9.77 0.53 27.72
CA PRO A 109 -8.46 1.19 27.60
C PRO A 109 -7.46 0.45 26.69
N ILE A 110 -7.69 -0.84 26.41
CA ILE A 110 -6.90 -1.60 25.43
C ILE A 110 -7.35 -1.22 24.02
N TYR A 111 -8.66 -1.17 23.78
CA TYR A 111 -9.22 -0.79 22.49
C TYR A 111 -8.89 0.66 22.12
N GLU A 112 -8.95 1.59 23.07
CA GLU A 112 -8.58 2.99 22.82
C GLU A 112 -7.12 3.15 22.39
N ARG A 113 -6.21 2.36 22.98
CA ARG A 113 -4.80 2.34 22.57
C ARG A 113 -4.63 1.83 21.14
N LEU A 114 -5.33 0.75 20.77
CA LEU A 114 -5.32 0.21 19.40
C LEU A 114 -5.81 1.25 18.39
N VAL A 115 -6.94 1.92 18.68
CA VAL A 115 -7.47 2.98 17.81
C VAL A 115 -6.48 4.14 17.68
N ALA A 116 -5.87 4.56 18.79
CA ALA A 116 -4.89 5.65 18.79
C ALA A 116 -3.63 5.31 17.98
N GLU A 117 -3.14 4.07 18.06
CA GLU A 117 -2.01 3.58 17.27
C GLU A 117 -2.31 3.62 15.77
N HIS A 118 -3.47 3.10 15.36
CA HIS A 118 -3.91 3.18 13.97
C HIS A 118 -4.03 4.62 13.46
N GLU A 119 -4.54 5.54 14.30
CA GLU A 119 -4.60 6.96 13.93
C GLU A 119 -3.23 7.63 13.86
N ARG A 120 -2.27 7.23 14.69
CA ARG A 120 -0.89 7.74 14.60
C ARG A 120 -0.26 7.31 13.28
N HIS A 121 -0.38 6.04 12.91
CA HIS A 121 0.14 5.56 11.63
C HIS A 121 -0.51 6.26 10.43
N ALA A 122 -1.83 6.48 10.46
CA ALA A 122 -2.51 7.23 9.41
C ALA A 122 -2.01 8.68 9.32
N ARG A 123 -1.87 9.37 10.46
CA ARG A 123 -1.35 10.75 10.52
C ARG A 123 0.09 10.85 10.05
N GLU A 124 0.94 9.87 10.39
CA GLU A 124 2.33 9.82 9.94
C GLU A 124 2.45 9.63 8.43
N GLN A 125 1.61 8.77 7.85
CA GLN A 125 1.53 8.60 6.39
C GLN A 125 1.10 9.90 5.71
N GLU A 126 0.00 10.52 6.16
CA GLU A 126 -0.42 11.80 5.60
C GLU A 126 0.61 12.91 5.77
N ALA A 127 1.33 12.93 6.89
CA ALA A 127 2.39 13.91 7.12
C ALA A 127 3.59 13.71 6.19
N ARG A 128 3.91 12.45 5.85
CA ARG A 128 4.92 12.12 4.83
C ARG A 128 4.46 12.60 3.46
N ASP A 129 3.22 12.30 3.08
CA ASP A 129 2.65 12.73 1.79
C ASP A 129 2.65 14.26 1.66
N ARG A 130 2.24 14.99 2.71
CA ARG A 130 2.28 16.47 2.72
C ARG A 130 3.71 17.01 2.58
N ARG A 131 4.69 16.39 3.23
CA ARG A 131 6.11 16.80 3.11
C ARG A 131 6.64 16.54 1.70
N GLU A 132 6.25 15.44 1.06
CA GLU A 132 6.61 15.16 -0.33
C GLU A 132 5.97 16.16 -1.29
N GLU A 133 4.69 16.52 -1.09
CA GLU A 133 4.03 17.56 -1.87
C GLU A 133 4.73 18.91 -1.74
N GLN A 134 5.07 19.34 -0.52
CA GLN A 134 5.83 20.58 -0.28
C GLN A 134 7.20 20.57 -0.97
N LYS A 135 7.90 19.42 -0.95
CA LYS A 135 9.18 19.28 -1.68
C LYS A 135 8.99 19.40 -3.20
N ARG A 136 7.91 18.86 -3.75
CA ARG A 136 7.59 18.98 -5.18
C ARG A 136 7.28 20.42 -5.58
N GLU A 137 6.51 21.13 -4.78
CA GLU A 137 6.21 22.55 -5.00
C GLU A 137 7.50 23.37 -5.00
N ALA A 138 8.38 23.17 -4.01
CA ALA A 138 9.68 23.83 -3.96
C ALA A 138 10.59 23.49 -5.15
N ALA A 139 10.62 22.23 -5.60
CA ALA A 139 11.42 21.82 -6.77
C ALA A 139 10.88 22.39 -8.10
N ARG A 140 9.55 22.55 -8.22
CA ARG A 140 8.92 23.21 -9.38
C ARG A 140 9.26 24.69 -9.45
N ASP A 141 9.35 25.38 -8.31
CA ASP A 141 9.70 26.80 -8.26
C ASP A 141 11.20 27.07 -8.48
N GLN A 142 12.08 26.12 -8.17
CA GLN A 142 13.52 26.23 -8.44
C GLN A 142 13.92 25.90 -9.89
N GLY A 143 13.03 25.26 -10.66
CA GLY A 143 13.25 24.88 -12.06
C GLY A 143 12.71 25.87 -13.09
N LYS A 144 12.24 27.03 -12.66
CA LYS A 144 11.86 28.18 -13.50
C LYS A 144 12.94 29.25 -13.47
#